data_AF-A0A543ABJ8-F1
#
_entry.id   AF-A0A543ABJ8-F1
#
_cell.length_a   1.000
_cell.length_b   1.000
_cell.length_c   1.000
_cell.angle_alpha   90.00
_cell.angle_beta   90.00
_cell.angle_gamma   90.00
#
_symmetry.space_group_name_H-M   'P 1'
#
loop_
_entity.id
_entity.type
_entity.pdbx_description
1 polymer ?
#
loop_
_entity_poly.entity_id
_entity_poly.type
_entity_poly.pdbx_seq_one_letter_code
_entity_poly.pdbx_strand_id
1 'polypeptide(L)'
;MLRTRSLLLLAVLILLLGLVLGWSLSRAGSDNDPKASTEPSAEPSTEPSTEPTREPTTSPGAPPQAEALAAPPGPSGLNWPDHTPAYDTPATKKIDKLSELNQALGDAKAGDVIEVAPQTWSGGDLVVSKGDDDWATNVLVRPPLGQRQSVVVDVDDRALVLDAPHVTVAGFQAREINIAERGDRSAFARIVMTDNSFIKASARGDVGDDHVLEDAGFYEIVAPEVRTDTGEDRMNISTYGTGEGGEVGEVVGLTVAGLWLEGSYRAHGSDAHTDTLQTFGAAGSPPPRDLTVLNSVLFASTNAAWQAGDGGVVGTWTIRNSLMVNCRNDDAGKVPDGYDCGGTNTFNTALDIDPDAKVVIRDTRMYGNVRHPELPLVLEDVCADNLAGGAESGPVEYKGGNTLGEQAVAAKCAHVDPKLPDLDTIWE
;
A
#
# COMPACT_ATOMS: atom_id res chain seq x y z
N MET A 1 -0.93 0.91 -60.01
CA MET A 1 -0.99 -0.49 -59.51
C MET A 1 -0.59 -0.66 -58.03
N LEU A 2 -0.05 0.35 -57.32
CA LEU A 2 0.29 0.19 -55.88
C LEU A 2 -0.92 0.35 -54.93
N ARG A 3 -1.95 1.12 -55.28
CA ARG A 3 -3.09 1.39 -54.36
C ARG A 3 -4.04 0.21 -54.13
N THR A 4 -4.11 -0.75 -55.06
CA THR A 4 -5.00 -1.92 -54.94
C THR A 4 -4.42 -3.02 -54.06
N ARG A 5 -3.10 -3.04 -53.80
CA ARG A 5 -2.45 -4.06 -52.96
C ARG A 5 -2.59 -3.77 -51.46
N SER A 6 -2.62 -2.50 -51.04
CA SER A 6 -2.82 -2.14 -49.61
C SER A 6 -4.24 -2.40 -49.11
N LEU A 7 -5.25 -2.24 -49.95
CA LEU A 7 -6.65 -2.51 -49.56
C LEU A 7 -6.94 -4.01 -49.37
N LEU A 8 -6.26 -4.88 -50.13
CA LEU A 8 -6.41 -6.32 -50.00
C LEU A 8 -5.79 -6.86 -48.70
N LEU A 9 -4.64 -6.31 -48.30
CA LEU A 9 -3.96 -6.69 -47.06
C LEU A 9 -4.76 -6.28 -45.81
N LEU A 10 -5.38 -5.08 -45.83
CA LEU A 10 -6.22 -4.63 -44.72
C LEU A 10 -7.49 -5.48 -44.58
N ALA A 11 -8.11 -5.87 -45.70
CA ALA A 11 -9.29 -6.72 -45.68
C ALA A 11 -8.99 -8.14 -45.16
N VAL A 12 -7.82 -8.71 -45.50
CA VAL A 12 -7.38 -10.02 -44.99
C VAL A 12 -7.07 -9.95 -43.50
N LEU A 13 -6.48 -8.85 -43.02
CA LEU A 13 -6.18 -8.66 -41.59
C LEU A 13 -7.47 -8.59 -40.75
N ILE A 14 -8.49 -7.86 -41.22
CA ILE A 14 -9.79 -7.77 -40.55
C ILE A 14 -10.52 -9.12 -40.53
N LEU A 15 -10.40 -9.91 -41.61
CA LEU A 15 -11.04 -11.22 -41.71
C LEU A 15 -10.35 -12.28 -40.83
N LEU A 16 -9.03 -12.17 -40.62
CA LEU A 16 -8.28 -13.01 -39.69
C LEU A 16 -8.56 -12.65 -38.23
N LEU A 17 -8.69 -11.37 -37.90
CA LEU A 17 -9.07 -10.91 -36.55
C LEU A 17 -10.50 -11.34 -36.17
N GLY A 18 -11.43 -11.37 -37.14
CA GLY A 18 -12.79 -11.86 -36.94
C GLY A 18 -12.89 -13.38 -36.70
N LEU A 19 -11.92 -14.17 -37.15
CA LEU A 19 -11.90 -15.63 -36.96
C LEU A 19 -11.37 -16.04 -35.58
N VAL A 20 -10.47 -15.25 -34.98
CA VAL A 20 -9.90 -15.54 -33.65
C VAL A 20 -10.92 -15.26 -32.53
N LEU A 21 -11.80 -14.28 -32.71
CA LEU A 21 -12.84 -13.93 -31.71
C LEU A 21 -14.10 -14.81 -31.79
N GLY A 22 -14.22 -15.68 -32.79
CA GLY A 22 -15.41 -16.53 -33.00
C GLY A 22 -15.35 -17.93 -32.37
N TRP A 23 -14.24 -18.30 -31.71
CA TRP A 23 -14.01 -19.68 -31.24
C TRP A 23 -14.22 -19.91 -29.72
N SER A 24 -14.59 -18.90 -28.95
CA SER A 24 -14.77 -19.04 -27.49
C SER A 24 -16.19 -19.36 -27.01
N LEU A 25 -17.09 -19.81 -27.89
CA LEU A 25 -18.40 -20.35 -27.51
C LEU A 25 -18.58 -21.76 -28.07
N SER A 26 -18.07 -22.77 -27.35
CA SER A 26 -18.66 -24.11 -27.25
C SER A 26 -17.75 -25.08 -26.47
N ARG A 27 -18.07 -25.34 -25.20
CA ARG A 27 -17.95 -26.69 -24.64
C ARG A 27 -18.80 -26.86 -23.38
N ALA A 28 -20.02 -27.32 -23.60
CA ALA A 28 -20.80 -28.09 -22.63
C ALA A 28 -20.63 -29.58 -22.96
N GLY A 29 -20.45 -30.41 -21.93
CA GLY A 29 -20.43 -31.88 -21.98
C GLY A 29 -19.83 -32.41 -20.67
N SER A 30 -20.63 -32.83 -19.68
CA SER A 30 -21.43 -34.07 -19.57
C SER A 30 -20.58 -35.30 -19.23
N ASP A 31 -20.68 -35.67 -17.95
CA ASP A 31 -20.84 -37.00 -17.35
C ASP A 31 -19.83 -38.13 -17.60
N ASN A 32 -19.18 -38.57 -16.50
CA ASN A 32 -19.30 -39.90 -15.86
C ASN A 32 -17.97 -40.32 -15.21
N ASP A 33 -17.95 -40.53 -13.89
CA ASP A 33 -18.02 -41.88 -13.31
C ASP A 33 -17.78 -41.88 -11.79
N PRO A 34 -18.53 -42.66 -10.99
CA PRO A 34 -18.27 -42.86 -9.58
C PRO A 34 -17.31 -44.05 -9.39
N LYS A 35 -16.20 -43.84 -8.68
CA LYS A 35 -15.35 -44.95 -8.22
C LYS A 35 -15.39 -45.03 -6.70
N ALA A 36 -16.08 -46.05 -6.22
CA ALA A 36 -16.16 -46.40 -4.81
C ALA A 36 -15.03 -47.37 -4.40
N SER A 37 -14.72 -47.29 -3.09
CA SER A 37 -14.23 -48.35 -2.21
C SER A 37 -12.73 -48.59 -2.11
N THR A 38 -12.13 -48.15 -1.00
CA THR A 38 -11.26 -49.01 -0.18
C THR A 38 -11.25 -48.57 1.29
N GLU A 39 -11.67 -49.51 2.14
CA GLU A 39 -11.49 -49.80 3.57
C GLU A 39 -10.95 -48.76 4.59
N PRO A 40 -11.53 -48.70 5.80
CA PRO A 40 -10.96 -48.00 6.94
C PRO A 40 -10.30 -48.92 7.98
N SER A 41 -9.48 -48.26 8.81
CA SER A 41 -9.33 -48.46 10.25
C SER A 41 -8.14 -49.31 10.73
N ALA A 42 -7.01 -48.63 10.93
CA ALA A 42 -5.98 -49.04 11.89
C ALA A 42 -6.40 -48.69 13.33
N GLU A 43 -5.91 -49.49 14.27
CA GLU A 43 -6.23 -49.52 15.70
C GLU A 43 -5.73 -48.29 16.48
N PRO A 44 -6.39 -47.91 17.59
CA PRO A 44 -5.89 -46.87 18.48
C PRO A 44 -4.87 -47.42 19.48
N SER A 45 -3.67 -46.84 19.49
CA SER A 45 -2.69 -47.05 20.58
C SER A 45 -2.83 -45.95 21.63
N THR A 46 -3.13 -46.37 22.85
CA THR A 46 -3.15 -45.57 24.08
C THR A 46 -1.73 -45.40 24.63
N GLU A 47 -1.30 -44.16 24.83
CA GLU A 47 -0.24 -43.83 25.80
C GLU A 47 -0.68 -42.68 26.74
N PRO A 48 -0.26 -42.70 28.00
CA PRO A 48 -0.78 -41.83 29.05
C PRO A 48 -0.09 -40.46 29.06
N SER A 49 -0.89 -39.39 29.12
CA SER A 49 -0.40 -38.03 29.39
C SER A 49 -0.26 -37.82 30.90
N THR A 50 0.95 -37.51 31.36
CA THR A 50 1.23 -36.98 32.69
C THR A 50 0.95 -35.48 32.73
N GLU A 51 -0.07 -35.06 33.48
CA GLU A 51 -0.30 -33.64 33.84
C GLU A 51 0.78 -33.13 34.80
N PRO A 52 1.45 -32.00 34.50
CA PRO A 52 2.16 -31.24 35.51
C PRO A 52 1.22 -30.16 36.09
N THR A 53 0.76 -30.37 37.31
CA THR A 53 0.11 -29.34 38.14
C THR A 53 1.10 -28.20 38.38
N ARG A 54 0.94 -27.08 37.66
CA ARG A 54 1.58 -25.80 38.00
C ARG A 54 0.61 -24.99 38.86
N GLU A 55 1.02 -24.68 40.08
CA GLU A 55 0.33 -23.73 40.96
C GLU A 55 0.33 -22.32 40.32
N PRO A 56 -0.79 -21.59 40.34
CA PRO A 56 -0.84 -20.23 39.83
C PRO A 56 -0.09 -19.30 40.78
N THR A 57 1.13 -18.93 40.41
CA THR A 57 1.85 -17.86 41.10
C THR A 57 1.25 -16.53 40.63
N THR A 58 0.29 -16.00 41.39
CA THR A 58 -0.27 -14.67 41.18
C THR A 58 0.79 -13.62 41.49
N SER A 59 1.50 -13.17 40.46
CA SER A 59 2.34 -11.97 40.55
C SER A 59 1.43 -10.75 40.73
N PRO A 60 1.75 -9.80 41.63
CA PRO A 60 0.98 -8.57 41.79
C PRO A 60 0.89 -7.83 40.45
N GLY A 61 -0.34 -7.67 39.95
CA GLY A 61 -0.62 -6.96 38.70
C GLY A 61 -0.02 -5.55 38.75
N ALA A 62 0.77 -5.21 37.74
CA ALA A 62 1.25 -3.86 37.54
C ALA A 62 0.05 -2.90 37.55
N PRO A 63 0.19 -1.69 38.16
CA PRO A 63 -0.87 -0.70 38.11
C PRO A 63 -1.24 -0.42 36.64
N PRO A 64 -2.52 -0.15 36.34
CA PRO A 64 -2.97 0.16 34.99
C PRO A 64 -2.09 1.29 34.46
N GLN A 65 -1.30 1.00 33.42
CA GLN A 65 -0.62 2.04 32.68
C GLN A 65 -1.72 2.98 32.18
N ALA A 66 -1.65 4.24 32.61
CA ALA A 66 -2.48 5.27 32.02
C ALA A 66 -2.27 5.18 30.50
N GLU A 67 -3.35 4.93 29.75
CA GLU A 67 -3.32 4.95 28.28
C GLU A 67 -2.65 6.25 27.87
N ALA A 68 -1.41 6.14 27.38
CA ALA A 68 -0.77 7.27 26.73
C ALA A 68 -1.73 7.68 25.62
N LEU A 69 -2.18 8.95 25.65
CA LEU A 69 -3.01 9.51 24.58
C LEU A 69 -2.35 9.12 23.26
N ALA A 70 -3.06 8.35 22.44
CA ALA A 70 -2.55 7.92 21.15
C ALA A 70 -2.05 9.15 20.40
N ALA A 71 -0.85 9.06 19.82
CA ALA A 71 -0.29 10.14 19.01
C ALA A 71 -1.30 10.49 17.90
N PRO A 72 -1.41 11.76 17.51
CA PRO A 72 -2.30 12.13 16.40
C PRO A 72 -1.93 11.35 15.13
N PRO A 73 -2.91 11.01 14.27
CA PRO A 73 -2.64 10.36 13.00
C PRO A 73 -1.80 11.27 12.09
N GLY A 74 -0.98 10.67 11.24
CA GLY A 74 -0.11 11.32 10.29
C GLY A 74 1.37 11.24 10.66
N PRO A 75 2.21 12.03 9.99
CA PRO A 75 3.63 12.14 10.29
C PRO A 75 3.85 12.53 11.75
N SER A 76 4.79 11.86 12.41
CA SER A 76 5.13 12.14 13.82
C SER A 76 6.61 12.08 14.11
N GLY A 77 7.41 11.63 13.13
CA GLY A 77 8.82 11.28 13.31
C GLY A 77 9.07 9.97 14.03
N LEU A 78 8.02 9.32 14.56
CA LEU A 78 8.10 8.06 15.29
C LEU A 78 7.90 6.83 14.39
N ASN A 79 7.35 6.98 13.18
CA ASN A 79 7.24 5.85 12.26
C ASN A 79 8.58 5.66 11.54
N TRP A 80 9.25 4.55 11.81
CA TRP A 80 10.55 4.21 11.24
C TRP A 80 10.61 2.70 10.95
N PRO A 81 11.25 2.24 9.87
CA PRO A 81 11.41 0.82 9.62
C PRO A 81 12.27 0.15 10.71
N ASP A 82 11.79 -0.95 11.31
CA ASP A 82 12.41 -1.61 12.46
C ASP A 82 13.82 -2.20 12.18
N HIS A 83 14.19 -2.36 10.91
CA HIS A 83 15.49 -2.90 10.46
C HIS A 83 16.43 -1.86 9.88
N THR A 84 16.19 -0.57 10.09
CA THR A 84 17.00 0.50 9.52
C THR A 84 17.74 1.26 10.62
N PRO A 85 19.04 1.61 10.44
CA PRO A 85 19.74 2.50 11.36
C PRO A 85 18.92 3.75 11.68
N ALA A 86 19.00 4.25 12.91
CA ALA A 86 18.31 5.49 13.27
C ALA A 86 18.74 6.62 12.31
N TYR A 87 17.82 7.54 11.99
CA TYR A 87 18.09 8.60 11.03
C TYR A 87 19.30 9.46 11.41
N ASP A 88 19.62 9.61 12.69
CA ASP A 88 20.75 10.39 13.19
C ASP A 88 22.08 9.62 13.28
N THR A 89 22.10 8.33 12.91
CA THR A 89 23.31 7.49 12.90
C THR A 89 24.39 8.12 12.02
N PRO A 90 25.62 8.35 12.53
CA PRO A 90 26.70 8.96 11.75
C PRO A 90 26.99 8.19 10.45
N ALA A 91 27.21 8.93 9.36
CA ALA A 91 27.52 8.35 8.06
C ALA A 91 28.82 7.55 8.07
N THR A 92 28.79 6.32 7.57
CA THR A 92 29.97 5.49 7.34
C THR A 92 30.61 5.78 5.98
N LYS A 93 29.81 6.26 5.02
CA LYS A 93 30.27 6.69 3.68
C LYS A 93 29.60 8.01 3.29
N LYS A 94 30.33 8.87 2.60
CA LYS A 94 29.81 10.10 1.99
C LYS A 94 30.13 10.07 0.50
N ILE A 95 29.14 10.39 -0.33
CA ILE A 95 29.31 10.51 -1.78
C ILE A 95 28.90 11.90 -2.24
N ASP A 96 29.60 12.42 -3.24
CA ASP A 96 29.34 13.77 -3.75
C ASP A 96 28.24 13.76 -4.83
N LYS A 97 28.01 12.62 -5.49
CA LYS A 97 27.12 12.50 -6.65
C LYS A 97 26.20 11.29 -6.54
N LEU A 98 24.93 11.48 -6.91
CA LEU A 98 23.95 10.37 -6.98
C LEU A 98 24.36 9.28 -7.98
N SER A 99 25.13 9.62 -9.03
CA SER A 99 25.67 8.63 -9.96
C SER A 99 26.61 7.61 -9.31
N GLU A 100 27.13 7.89 -8.11
CA GLU A 100 28.01 7.00 -7.34
C GLU A 100 27.22 6.08 -6.39
N LEU A 101 25.91 6.30 -6.22
CA LEU A 101 25.10 5.65 -5.20
C LEU A 101 25.10 4.13 -5.31
N ASN A 102 24.85 3.57 -6.50
CA ASN A 102 24.84 2.12 -6.68
C ASN A 102 26.21 1.49 -6.45
N GLN A 103 27.30 2.15 -6.84
CA GLN A 103 28.64 1.67 -6.49
C GLN A 103 28.86 1.72 -4.98
N ALA A 104 28.41 2.79 -4.32
CA ALA A 104 28.55 2.95 -2.89
C ALA A 104 27.82 1.85 -2.10
N LEU A 105 26.60 1.51 -2.53
CA LEU A 105 25.79 0.40 -2.01
C LEU A 105 26.42 -0.97 -2.28
N GLY A 106 27.01 -1.18 -3.46
CA GLY A 106 27.71 -2.42 -3.77
C GLY A 106 28.95 -2.71 -2.90
N ASP A 107 29.52 -1.67 -2.30
CA ASP A 107 30.63 -1.79 -1.33
C ASP A 107 30.17 -1.80 0.14
N ALA A 108 28.88 -1.55 0.39
CA ALA A 108 28.34 -1.35 1.73
C ALA A 108 28.18 -2.67 2.50
N LYS A 109 27.95 -2.56 3.79
CA LYS A 109 27.65 -3.66 4.71
C LYS A 109 26.36 -3.37 5.46
N ALA A 110 25.74 -4.41 6.01
CA ALA A 110 24.55 -4.29 6.86
C ALA A 110 24.72 -3.18 7.92
N GLY A 111 23.76 -2.26 7.99
CA GLY A 111 23.74 -1.14 8.91
C GLY A 111 24.60 0.07 8.54
N ASP A 112 25.28 0.07 7.39
CA ASP A 112 25.98 1.25 6.89
C ASP A 112 25.02 2.43 6.65
N VAL A 113 25.57 3.64 6.72
CA VAL A 113 24.86 4.88 6.43
C VAL A 113 25.62 5.65 5.35
N ILE A 114 24.97 5.86 4.21
CA ILE A 114 25.50 6.58 3.06
C ILE A 114 24.86 7.98 3.03
N GLU A 115 25.69 9.01 3.23
CA GLU A 115 25.29 10.40 3.02
C GLU A 115 25.55 10.82 1.56
N VAL A 116 24.53 11.38 0.92
CA VAL A 116 24.58 11.92 -0.44
C VAL A 116 24.61 13.43 -0.37
N ALA A 117 25.63 14.08 -0.93
CA ALA A 117 25.71 15.54 -0.93
C ALA A 117 24.49 16.21 -1.63
N PRO A 118 24.09 17.43 -1.22
CA PRO A 118 22.99 18.17 -1.82
C PRO A 118 23.10 18.27 -3.33
N GLN A 119 22.05 17.87 -4.05
CA GLN A 119 22.01 17.92 -5.52
C GLN A 119 20.60 17.64 -6.05
N THR A 120 20.37 17.99 -7.31
CA THR A 120 19.19 17.60 -8.08
C THR A 120 19.59 16.56 -9.12
N TRP A 121 18.87 15.44 -9.15
CA TRP A 121 19.04 14.41 -10.18
C TRP A 121 18.26 14.79 -11.43
N SER A 122 18.94 14.81 -12.59
CA SER A 122 18.31 15.07 -13.88
C SER A 122 18.60 13.98 -14.93
N GLY A 123 19.10 12.82 -14.48
CA GLY A 123 19.61 11.75 -15.34
C GLY A 123 18.55 10.77 -15.87
N GLY A 124 17.26 11.09 -15.71
CA GLY A 124 16.17 10.14 -15.91
C GLY A 124 15.70 9.57 -14.57
N ASP A 125 15.22 8.33 -14.57
CA ASP A 125 14.87 7.65 -13.33
C ASP A 125 16.15 7.39 -12.52
N LEU A 126 16.07 7.61 -11.20
CA LEU A 126 17.14 7.20 -10.29
C LEU A 126 16.79 5.82 -9.76
N VAL A 127 17.41 4.79 -10.35
CA VAL A 127 17.20 3.39 -9.92
C VAL A 127 18.28 2.98 -8.92
N VAL A 128 17.87 2.73 -7.69
CA VAL A 128 18.67 2.07 -6.65
C VAL A 128 18.56 0.57 -6.87
N SER A 129 19.63 -0.04 -7.36
CA SER A 129 19.65 -1.44 -7.87
C SER A 129 20.66 -2.36 -7.16
N LYS A 130 21.29 -1.84 -6.11
CA LYS A 130 22.29 -2.54 -5.31
C LYS A 130 21.86 -2.61 -3.86
N GLY A 131 21.89 -3.82 -3.33
CA GLY A 131 21.48 -4.23 -2.00
C GLY A 131 21.92 -5.69 -1.80
N ASP A 132 21.65 -6.25 -0.63
CA ASP A 132 22.06 -7.61 -0.29
C ASP A 132 21.04 -8.26 0.67
N ASP A 133 20.45 -9.37 0.21
CA ASP A 133 19.46 -10.16 0.95
C ASP A 133 20.05 -10.77 2.24
N ASP A 134 21.39 -10.84 2.39
CA ASP A 134 22.03 -11.33 3.60
C ASP A 134 22.19 -10.23 4.69
N TRP A 135 21.89 -8.97 4.40
CA TRP A 135 21.99 -7.92 5.40
C TRP A 135 20.95 -8.12 6.51
N ALA A 136 21.39 -8.21 7.76
CA ALA A 136 20.49 -8.27 8.93
C ALA A 136 19.92 -6.90 9.33
N THR A 137 20.48 -5.82 8.79
CA THR A 137 20.07 -4.43 9.01
C THR A 137 20.26 -3.70 7.69
N ASN A 138 19.26 -2.93 7.30
CA ASN A 138 19.26 -2.20 6.04
C ASN A 138 20.42 -1.19 5.97
N VAL A 139 20.85 -0.87 4.76
CA VAL A 139 21.70 0.30 4.52
C VAL A 139 20.82 1.55 4.40
N LEU A 140 21.15 2.59 5.16
CA LEU A 140 20.44 3.86 5.11
C LEU A 140 21.11 4.82 4.12
N VAL A 141 20.37 5.27 3.12
CA VAL A 141 20.77 6.33 2.18
C VAL A 141 20.02 7.61 2.52
N ARG A 142 20.74 8.72 2.71
CA ARG A 142 20.12 9.99 3.11
C ARG A 142 20.96 11.22 2.73
N PRO A 143 20.41 12.45 2.77
CA PRO A 143 21.21 13.67 2.72
C PRO A 143 22.03 13.86 4.00
N PRO A 144 22.95 14.85 4.05
CA PRO A 144 23.64 15.18 5.29
C PRO A 144 22.67 15.59 6.40
N LEU A 145 23.03 15.31 7.65
CA LEU A 145 22.26 15.78 8.81
C LEU A 145 21.96 17.28 8.75
N GLY A 146 20.72 17.64 9.07
CA GLY A 146 20.23 19.03 9.00
C GLY A 146 19.98 19.55 7.58
N GLN A 147 20.13 18.72 6.55
CA GLN A 147 19.89 19.06 5.14
C GLN A 147 18.85 18.13 4.52
N ARG A 148 17.77 17.83 5.25
CA ARG A 148 16.62 17.09 4.70
C ARG A 148 16.13 17.77 3.42
N GLN A 149 15.66 16.98 2.47
CA GLN A 149 15.15 17.39 1.15
C GLN A 149 16.20 18.09 0.26
N SER A 150 17.48 18.13 0.65
CA SER A 150 18.52 18.73 -0.19
C SER A 150 18.95 17.84 -1.37
N VAL A 151 18.49 16.59 -1.40
CA VAL A 151 18.65 15.66 -2.52
C VAL A 151 17.29 15.51 -3.18
N VAL A 152 17.20 16.00 -4.42
CA VAL A 152 15.94 16.19 -5.14
C VAL A 152 15.90 15.30 -6.38
N VAL A 153 14.88 14.46 -6.48
CA VAL A 153 14.54 13.64 -7.66
C VAL A 153 13.20 14.12 -8.21
N ASP A 154 13.21 15.32 -8.78
CA ASP A 154 12.02 16.07 -9.17
C ASP A 154 12.19 16.62 -10.59
N VAL A 155 12.03 15.73 -11.57
CA VAL A 155 12.06 16.09 -13.00
C VAL A 155 10.88 15.38 -13.64
N ASP A 156 10.22 16.06 -14.59
CA ASP A 156 9.03 15.58 -15.28
C ASP A 156 9.13 14.11 -15.69
N ASP A 157 8.13 13.33 -15.26
CA ASP A 157 7.95 11.90 -15.52
C ASP A 157 9.11 10.99 -15.03
N ARG A 158 9.82 11.39 -13.95
CA ARG A 158 10.92 10.59 -13.38
C ARG A 158 10.60 10.05 -12.00
N ALA A 159 11.00 8.80 -11.79
CA ALA A 159 10.85 8.11 -10.52
C ALA A 159 12.18 7.94 -9.79
N LEU A 160 12.13 8.02 -8.46
CA LEU A 160 13.08 7.40 -7.56
C LEU A 160 12.64 5.95 -7.35
N VAL A 161 13.33 5.00 -7.99
CA VAL A 161 12.99 3.59 -7.97
C VAL A 161 13.92 2.85 -7.02
N LEU A 162 13.34 2.12 -6.07
CA LEU A 162 14.02 1.23 -5.15
C LEU A 162 13.82 -0.21 -5.61
N ASP A 163 14.78 -0.69 -6.38
CA ASP A 163 14.85 -2.05 -6.96
C ASP A 163 16.05 -2.80 -6.37
N ALA A 164 16.15 -2.74 -5.05
CA ALA A 164 17.25 -3.32 -4.29
C ALA A 164 16.73 -3.78 -2.93
N PRO A 165 17.19 -4.95 -2.44
CA PRO A 165 16.76 -5.45 -1.16
C PRO A 165 17.54 -4.77 -0.04
N HIS A 166 16.90 -4.66 1.12
CA HIS A 166 17.51 -4.24 2.37
C HIS A 166 18.15 -2.83 2.32
N VAL A 167 17.51 -1.90 1.60
CA VAL A 167 17.93 -0.50 1.51
C VAL A 167 16.80 0.40 1.98
N THR A 168 17.13 1.42 2.78
CA THR A 168 16.19 2.49 3.10
C THR A 168 16.70 3.80 2.53
N VAL A 169 15.88 4.46 1.72
CA VAL A 169 16.15 5.82 1.24
C VAL A 169 15.31 6.79 2.07
N ALA A 170 15.96 7.75 2.72
CA ALA A 170 15.27 8.65 3.62
C ALA A 170 15.63 10.13 3.44
N GLY A 171 14.66 11.00 3.69
CA GLY A 171 14.88 12.45 3.70
C GLY A 171 15.11 13.08 2.34
N PHE A 172 14.84 12.38 1.24
CA PHE A 172 14.89 12.95 -0.12
C PHE A 172 13.59 13.72 -0.41
N GLN A 173 13.63 14.56 -1.45
CA GLN A 173 12.44 15.09 -2.09
C GLN A 173 12.26 14.39 -3.44
N ALA A 174 11.05 13.95 -3.79
CA ALA A 174 10.79 13.25 -5.03
C ALA A 174 9.37 13.51 -5.56
N ARG A 175 9.19 13.50 -6.89
CA ARG A 175 7.86 13.52 -7.50
C ARG A 175 7.20 12.16 -7.51
N GLU A 176 7.97 11.14 -7.88
CA GLU A 176 7.51 9.75 -7.89
C GLU A 176 8.48 8.88 -7.12
N ILE A 177 7.95 8.02 -6.25
CA ILE A 177 8.71 6.98 -5.56
C ILE A 177 8.09 5.62 -5.88
N ASN A 178 8.94 4.65 -6.19
CA ASN A 178 8.52 3.30 -6.56
C ASN A 178 9.37 2.25 -5.86
N ILE A 179 8.75 1.34 -5.10
CA ILE A 179 9.42 0.11 -4.65
C ILE A 179 9.09 -0.99 -5.68
N ALA A 180 10.13 -1.45 -6.38
CA ALA A 180 10.02 -2.42 -7.46
C ALA A 180 10.23 -3.86 -6.95
N GLU A 181 10.27 -4.81 -7.88
CA GLU A 181 10.24 -6.26 -7.61
C GLU A 181 11.36 -6.77 -6.69
N ARG A 182 12.54 -6.13 -6.67
CA ARG A 182 13.65 -6.55 -5.78
C ARG A 182 13.72 -5.74 -4.48
N GLY A 183 12.66 -5.03 -4.14
CA GLY A 183 12.59 -4.12 -2.99
C GLY A 183 12.37 -4.80 -1.63
N ASP A 184 12.77 -6.06 -1.46
CA ASP A 184 12.50 -6.82 -0.23
C ASP A 184 13.07 -6.14 1.00
N ARG A 185 12.24 -6.02 2.04
CA ARG A 185 12.49 -5.29 3.29
C ARG A 185 13.02 -3.87 3.11
N SER A 186 12.88 -3.30 1.92
CA SER A 186 13.35 -1.96 1.59
C SER A 186 12.27 -0.93 1.85
N ALA A 187 12.69 0.31 2.04
CA ALA A 187 11.75 1.35 2.45
C ALA A 187 12.10 2.73 1.91
N PHE A 188 11.05 3.52 1.72
CA PHE A 188 11.15 4.97 1.69
C PHE A 188 10.74 5.54 3.05
N ALA A 189 11.51 6.50 3.57
CA ALA A 189 11.21 7.13 4.85
C ALA A 189 11.36 8.65 4.82
N ARG A 190 10.46 9.41 5.48
CA ARG A 190 10.57 10.87 5.62
C ARG A 190 10.75 11.60 4.27
N ILE A 191 9.97 11.18 3.28
CA ILE A 191 9.99 11.78 1.93
C ILE A 191 8.92 12.85 1.86
N VAL A 192 9.29 14.03 1.37
CA VAL A 192 8.31 15.04 0.96
C VAL A 192 8.16 14.96 -0.55
N MET A 193 6.92 14.73 -0.96
CA MET A 193 6.55 14.61 -2.36
C MET A 193 6.34 16.00 -2.95
N THR A 194 6.69 16.17 -4.22
CA THR A 194 6.40 17.41 -4.97
C THR A 194 4.98 17.39 -5.54
N ASP A 195 4.64 18.40 -6.34
CA ASP A 195 3.34 18.53 -6.98
C ASP A 195 3.05 17.35 -7.92
N ASN A 196 1.77 17.00 -8.05
CA ASN A 196 1.32 15.90 -8.92
C ASN A 196 2.11 14.59 -8.74
N SER A 197 2.44 14.30 -7.49
CA SER A 197 3.26 13.16 -7.12
C SER A 197 2.52 11.82 -7.15
N PHE A 198 3.30 10.74 -7.30
CA PHE A 198 2.83 9.36 -7.30
C PHE A 198 3.67 8.46 -6.39
N ILE A 199 3.01 7.51 -5.73
CA ILE A 199 3.66 6.52 -4.86
C ILE A 199 3.30 5.14 -5.39
N LYS A 200 4.28 4.26 -5.55
CA LYS A 200 4.04 2.91 -6.07
C LYS A 200 4.81 1.86 -5.29
N ALA A 201 4.16 0.74 -4.98
CA ALA A 201 4.82 -0.52 -4.72
C ALA A 201 4.28 -1.56 -5.68
N SER A 202 5.17 -2.26 -6.38
CA SER A 202 4.75 -3.35 -7.24
C SER A 202 5.74 -4.48 -7.35
N ALA A 203 5.22 -5.70 -7.32
CA ALA A 203 5.92 -6.89 -7.73
C ALA A 203 5.41 -7.34 -9.10
N ARG A 204 6.34 -7.67 -9.99
CA ARG A 204 6.05 -8.28 -11.27
C ARG A 204 6.78 -9.61 -11.34
N GLY A 205 6.06 -10.69 -11.63
CA GLY A 205 6.71 -11.96 -11.96
C GLY A 205 7.43 -11.80 -13.29
N ASP A 206 8.71 -12.15 -13.36
CA ASP A 206 9.41 -12.31 -14.64
C ASP A 206 9.28 -13.76 -15.11
N VAL A 207 9.88 -14.15 -16.23
CA VAL A 207 9.81 -15.55 -16.69
C VAL A 207 10.99 -16.32 -16.12
N GLY A 208 10.73 -17.18 -15.14
CA GLY A 208 11.67 -18.11 -14.54
C GLY A 208 12.01 -17.86 -13.06
N ASP A 209 11.49 -16.81 -12.45
CA ASP A 209 11.66 -16.45 -11.05
C ASP A 209 10.35 -15.85 -10.47
N ASP A 210 9.80 -16.51 -9.43
CA ASP A 210 8.72 -15.94 -8.62
C ASP A 210 9.31 -14.77 -7.81
N HIS A 211 8.90 -13.54 -8.12
CA HIS A 211 9.29 -12.34 -7.38
C HIS A 211 8.23 -12.00 -6.33
N VAL A 212 8.62 -12.09 -5.07
CA VAL A 212 7.81 -11.62 -3.94
C VAL A 212 8.47 -10.34 -3.45
N LEU A 213 7.71 -9.24 -3.39
CA LEU A 213 8.06 -8.04 -2.66
C LEU A 213 7.59 -8.21 -1.21
N GLU A 214 8.49 -8.63 -0.34
CA GLU A 214 8.19 -8.98 1.06
C GLU A 214 8.67 -7.89 2.04
N ASP A 215 7.83 -7.55 3.03
CA ASP A 215 8.17 -6.69 4.18
C ASP A 215 8.70 -5.28 3.82
N ALA A 216 8.43 -4.81 2.61
CA ALA A 216 8.79 -3.46 2.18
C ALA A 216 7.87 -2.40 2.83
N GLY A 217 8.20 -1.11 2.69
CA GLY A 217 7.28 -0.09 3.20
C GLY A 217 7.56 1.38 2.93
N PHE A 218 6.56 2.17 3.28
CA PHE A 218 6.54 3.63 3.18
C PHE A 218 6.31 4.23 4.55
N TYR A 219 7.26 5.06 5.01
CA TYR A 219 7.25 5.61 6.36
C TYR A 219 7.33 7.14 6.28
N GLU A 220 6.41 7.85 6.92
CA GLU A 220 6.46 9.32 7.02
C GLU A 220 6.51 9.99 5.62
N ILE A 221 5.73 9.50 4.65
CA ILE A 221 5.63 10.12 3.31
C ILE A 221 4.55 11.20 3.33
N VAL A 222 4.90 12.39 2.84
CA VAL A 222 4.02 13.55 2.84
C VAL A 222 3.81 14.04 1.41
N ALA A 223 2.59 13.93 0.92
CA ALA A 223 2.10 14.53 -0.33
C ALA A 223 1.01 15.57 0.04
N PRO A 224 1.39 16.81 0.35
CA PRO A 224 0.50 17.81 0.93
C PRO A 224 -0.28 18.62 -0.13
N GLU A 225 -0.03 18.36 -1.40
CA GLU A 225 -0.69 19.03 -2.52
C GLU A 225 -1.65 18.07 -3.21
N VAL A 226 -2.83 18.56 -3.60
CA VAL A 226 -3.79 17.82 -4.40
C VAL A 226 -3.22 17.48 -5.79
N ARG A 227 -3.60 16.33 -6.36
CA ARG A 227 -3.19 15.90 -7.71
C ARG A 227 -4.36 16.07 -8.65
N THR A 228 -4.10 16.59 -9.84
CA THR A 228 -5.17 16.99 -10.76
C THR A 228 -4.84 16.78 -12.24
N ASP A 229 -3.64 16.32 -12.57
CA ASP A 229 -3.12 16.34 -13.93
C ASP A 229 -3.21 15.00 -14.67
N THR A 230 -3.35 13.88 -13.96
CA THR A 230 -3.18 12.56 -14.59
C THR A 230 -4.45 11.73 -14.73
N GLY A 231 -5.48 11.96 -13.91
CA GLY A 231 -6.60 11.01 -13.82
C GLY A 231 -6.15 9.63 -13.30
N GLU A 232 -5.08 9.59 -12.50
CA GLU A 232 -4.57 8.38 -11.86
C GLU A 232 -4.72 8.49 -10.34
N ASP A 233 -4.54 7.36 -9.66
CA ASP A 233 -4.50 7.30 -8.21
C ASP A 233 -3.28 8.03 -7.64
N ARG A 234 -3.31 8.36 -6.34
CA ARG A 234 -2.15 8.96 -5.66
C ARG A 234 -1.11 7.92 -5.27
N MET A 235 -1.55 6.77 -4.78
CA MET A 235 -0.70 5.68 -4.34
C MET A 235 -1.25 4.34 -4.79
N ASN A 236 -0.41 3.52 -5.43
CA ASN A 236 -0.77 2.17 -5.86
C ASN A 236 0.11 1.11 -5.20
N ILE A 237 -0.55 0.08 -4.68
CA ILE A 237 0.09 -1.17 -4.25
C ILE A 237 -0.47 -2.27 -5.13
N SER A 238 0.38 -2.86 -5.95
CA SER A 238 -0.09 -3.70 -7.06
C SER A 238 0.77 -4.91 -7.31
N THR A 239 0.14 -6.02 -7.67
CA THR A 239 0.80 -7.23 -8.16
C THR A 239 0.53 -7.39 -9.65
N TYR A 240 1.54 -7.82 -10.40
CA TYR A 240 1.45 -8.07 -11.83
C TYR A 240 1.99 -9.45 -12.20
N GLY A 241 1.25 -10.15 -13.05
CA GLY A 241 1.68 -11.39 -13.72
C GLY A 241 2.08 -11.14 -15.16
N THR A 242 2.79 -12.10 -15.77
CA THR A 242 3.20 -12.03 -17.18
C THR A 242 2.12 -12.47 -18.18
N GLY A 243 0.93 -12.89 -17.70
CA GLY A 243 -0.21 -13.29 -18.52
C GLY A 243 -0.79 -14.66 -18.12
N GLU A 244 -1.66 -15.25 -18.94
CA GLU A 244 -2.25 -16.57 -18.70
C GLU A 244 -1.16 -17.66 -18.55
N GLY A 245 -1.01 -18.18 -17.34
CA GLY A 245 -0.03 -19.24 -17.01
C GLY A 245 1.40 -18.73 -16.81
N GLY A 246 1.61 -17.42 -16.77
CA GLY A 246 2.89 -16.82 -16.39
C GLY A 246 3.09 -16.80 -14.88
N GLU A 247 4.35 -16.67 -14.46
CA GLU A 247 4.70 -16.43 -13.07
C GLU A 247 4.15 -15.08 -12.61
N VAL A 248 3.94 -15.00 -11.29
CA VAL A 248 3.13 -13.95 -10.70
C VAL A 248 3.92 -13.28 -9.60
N GLY A 249 3.97 -11.94 -9.66
CA GLY A 249 4.56 -11.16 -8.59
C GLY A 249 3.63 -11.12 -7.39
N GLU A 250 4.16 -11.22 -6.18
CA GLU A 250 3.39 -11.05 -4.94
C GLU A 250 3.88 -9.82 -4.17
N VAL A 251 2.97 -9.10 -3.51
CA VAL A 251 3.31 -8.07 -2.52
C VAL A 251 2.78 -8.55 -1.18
N VAL A 252 3.67 -8.79 -0.22
CA VAL A 252 3.35 -9.42 1.06
C VAL A 252 3.93 -8.61 2.21
N GLY A 253 3.14 -8.36 3.26
CA GLY A 253 3.65 -7.73 4.48
C GLY A 253 4.00 -6.24 4.34
N LEU A 254 3.53 -5.58 3.28
CA LEU A 254 3.84 -4.16 3.05
C LEU A 254 3.34 -3.31 4.23
N THR A 255 4.20 -2.45 4.75
CA THR A 255 3.86 -1.49 5.81
C THR A 255 3.81 -0.06 5.28
N VAL A 256 2.74 0.64 5.61
CA VAL A 256 2.50 2.04 5.33
C VAL A 256 2.27 2.76 6.65
N ALA A 257 3.16 3.66 7.05
CA ALA A 257 3.11 4.25 8.38
C ALA A 257 3.38 5.75 8.34
N GLY A 258 2.61 6.56 9.08
CA GLY A 258 2.88 7.99 9.19
C GLY A 258 2.58 8.79 7.92
N LEU A 259 1.68 8.33 7.04
CA LEU A 259 1.44 9.05 5.79
C LEU A 259 0.59 10.31 5.97
N TRP A 260 0.81 11.26 5.06
CA TRP A 260 -0.12 12.35 4.79
C TRP A 260 -0.33 12.45 3.28
N LEU A 261 -1.47 11.99 2.78
CA LEU A 261 -1.78 11.97 1.35
C LEU A 261 -3.04 12.78 1.03
N GLU A 262 -2.87 13.94 0.41
CA GLU A 262 -3.96 14.67 -0.23
C GLU A 262 -4.49 13.91 -1.46
N GLY A 263 -5.78 14.08 -1.74
CA GLY A 263 -6.48 13.37 -2.80
C GLY A 263 -5.94 13.65 -4.22
N SER A 264 -6.29 12.75 -5.13
CA SER A 264 -6.16 12.87 -6.58
C SER A 264 -7.55 13.06 -7.18
N TYR A 265 -7.74 14.12 -7.97
CA TYR A 265 -9.04 14.49 -8.50
C TYR A 265 -9.01 14.49 -10.02
N ARG A 266 -10.04 13.89 -10.63
CA ARG A 266 -10.24 13.97 -12.08
C ARG A 266 -11.02 15.22 -12.47
N ALA A 267 -10.78 15.71 -13.68
CA ALA A 267 -11.56 16.82 -14.24
C ALA A 267 -13.04 16.44 -14.40
N HIS A 268 -13.93 17.43 -14.27
CA HIS A 268 -15.37 17.25 -14.46
C HIS A 268 -15.70 16.52 -15.77
N GLY A 269 -16.49 15.45 -15.67
CA GLY A 269 -16.92 14.67 -16.83
C GLY A 269 -15.87 13.69 -17.37
N SER A 270 -14.70 13.60 -16.73
CA SER A 270 -13.77 12.50 -16.95
C SER A 270 -14.33 11.20 -16.36
N ASP A 271 -14.06 10.09 -17.04
CA ASP A 271 -14.34 8.72 -16.59
C ASP A 271 -13.13 8.09 -15.87
N ALA A 272 -12.04 8.84 -15.69
CA ALA A 272 -10.84 8.39 -15.01
C ALA A 272 -11.16 7.86 -13.61
N HIS A 273 -10.51 6.78 -13.21
CA HIS A 273 -10.61 6.25 -11.85
C HIS A 273 -9.49 6.85 -11.01
N THR A 274 -9.82 7.52 -9.90
CA THR A 274 -8.80 8.13 -9.03
C THR A 274 -9.11 7.86 -7.55
N ASP A 275 -8.24 7.10 -6.90
CA ASP A 275 -8.21 6.83 -5.47
C ASP A 275 -7.00 7.50 -4.81
N THR A 276 -7.00 7.64 -3.48
CA THR A 276 -5.80 8.15 -2.77
C THR A 276 -4.84 7.01 -2.52
N LEU A 277 -5.39 5.87 -2.11
CA LEU A 277 -4.70 4.60 -2.05
C LEU A 277 -5.51 3.56 -2.81
N GLN A 278 -4.91 2.94 -3.82
CA GLN A 278 -5.46 1.77 -4.48
C GLN A 278 -4.58 0.56 -4.23
N THR A 279 -5.21 -0.56 -3.88
CA THR A 279 -4.57 -1.86 -3.75
C THR A 279 -5.25 -2.82 -4.72
N PHE A 280 -4.53 -3.47 -5.65
CA PHE A 280 -5.16 -4.37 -6.63
C PHE A 280 -4.20 -5.45 -7.13
N GLY A 281 -4.77 -6.56 -7.59
CA GLY A 281 -4.05 -7.52 -8.43
C GLY A 281 -4.42 -7.32 -9.89
N ALA A 282 -3.41 -7.23 -10.77
CA ALA A 282 -3.68 -7.23 -12.21
C ALA A 282 -4.34 -8.56 -12.63
N ALA A 283 -5.05 -8.58 -13.75
CA ALA A 283 -5.76 -9.77 -14.23
C ALA A 283 -4.88 -11.03 -14.19
N GLY A 284 -5.31 -12.04 -13.42
CA GLY A 284 -4.57 -13.28 -13.22
C GLY A 284 -3.51 -13.26 -12.12
N SER A 285 -3.38 -12.17 -11.35
CA SER A 285 -2.46 -12.02 -10.23
C SER A 285 -3.23 -11.96 -8.91
N PRO A 286 -2.75 -12.58 -7.81
CA PRO A 286 -3.36 -12.42 -6.50
C PRO A 286 -3.16 -10.97 -6.05
N PRO A 287 -4.12 -10.33 -5.36
CA PRO A 287 -3.91 -8.99 -4.83
C PRO A 287 -2.80 -8.98 -3.75
N PRO A 288 -2.35 -7.78 -3.33
CA PRO A 288 -1.47 -7.64 -2.17
C PRO A 288 -2.03 -8.32 -0.91
N ARG A 289 -1.15 -8.99 -0.16
CA ARG A 289 -1.46 -9.73 1.07
C ARG A 289 -0.83 -9.07 2.30
N ASP A 290 -1.51 -9.17 3.44
CA ASP A 290 -0.97 -8.77 4.76
C ASP A 290 -0.54 -7.29 4.87
N LEU A 291 -1.33 -6.37 4.29
CA LEU A 291 -1.04 -4.93 4.31
C LEU A 291 -1.29 -4.30 5.68
N THR A 292 -0.35 -3.49 6.16
CA THR A 292 -0.46 -2.74 7.41
C THR A 292 -0.42 -1.24 7.17
N VAL A 293 -1.45 -0.51 7.62
CA VAL A 293 -1.55 0.96 7.59
C VAL A 293 -1.62 1.52 9.00
N LEU A 294 -0.63 2.32 9.39
CA LEU A 294 -0.49 2.86 10.75
C LEU A 294 -0.40 4.38 10.71
N ASN A 295 -0.96 5.06 11.71
CA ASN A 295 -0.69 6.47 11.98
C ASN A 295 -0.81 7.35 10.72
N SER A 296 -1.78 7.12 9.85
CA SER A 296 -1.82 7.74 8.51
C SER A 296 -3.04 8.63 8.32
N VAL A 297 -2.90 9.69 7.51
CA VAL A 297 -3.97 10.59 7.07
C VAL A 297 -4.15 10.44 5.56
N LEU A 298 -5.34 10.01 5.14
CA LEU A 298 -5.72 9.85 3.74
C LEU A 298 -6.96 10.70 3.45
N PHE A 299 -6.82 11.71 2.59
CA PHE A 299 -7.95 12.49 2.10
C PHE A 299 -8.49 11.84 0.83
N ALA A 300 -9.80 11.70 0.70
CA ALA A 300 -10.40 10.99 -0.43
C ALA A 300 -10.18 11.72 -1.75
N SER A 301 -9.70 10.96 -2.73
CA SER A 301 -9.77 11.28 -4.15
C SER A 301 -11.21 11.30 -4.68
N THR A 302 -11.39 11.52 -5.99
CA THR A 302 -12.73 11.49 -6.61
C THR A 302 -13.51 10.19 -6.34
N ASN A 303 -12.85 9.05 -6.10
CA ASN A 303 -13.51 7.76 -5.88
C ASN A 303 -13.49 7.35 -4.40
N ALA A 304 -12.31 7.19 -3.81
CA ALA A 304 -12.15 6.83 -2.40
C ALA A 304 -10.83 7.33 -1.79
N ALA A 305 -10.77 7.42 -0.45
CA ALA A 305 -9.49 7.55 0.25
C ALA A 305 -8.70 6.24 0.17
N TRP A 306 -9.38 5.10 0.30
CA TRP A 306 -8.78 3.81 -0.01
C TRP A 306 -9.77 2.88 -0.73
N GLN A 307 -9.33 2.41 -1.89
CA GLN A 307 -9.98 1.37 -2.67
C GLN A 307 -9.15 0.06 -2.64
N ALA A 308 -9.73 -1.00 -2.11
CA ALA A 308 -9.30 -2.36 -2.44
C ALA A 308 -9.94 -2.75 -3.77
N GLY A 309 -9.17 -2.65 -4.86
CA GLY A 309 -9.58 -2.88 -6.23
C GLY A 309 -9.73 -4.36 -6.57
N ASP A 310 -9.64 -4.67 -7.86
CA ASP A 310 -9.86 -6.01 -8.40
C ASP A 310 -8.89 -7.04 -7.79
N GLY A 311 -9.42 -8.24 -7.53
CA GLY A 311 -8.75 -9.29 -6.76
C GLY A 311 -8.99 -9.21 -5.25
N GLY A 312 -9.44 -8.06 -4.74
CA GLY A 312 -9.91 -7.84 -3.37
C GLY A 312 -8.84 -7.92 -2.28
N VAL A 313 -9.21 -8.45 -1.13
CA VAL A 313 -8.38 -8.50 0.09
C VAL A 313 -7.94 -9.94 0.31
N VAL A 314 -6.64 -10.16 0.57
CA VAL A 314 -6.06 -11.45 0.93
C VAL A 314 -5.25 -11.32 2.22
N GLY A 315 -5.32 -12.35 3.08
CA GLY A 315 -4.62 -12.37 4.36
C GLY A 315 -5.21 -11.39 5.38
N THR A 316 -4.37 -10.84 6.25
CA THR A 316 -4.81 -9.92 7.31
C THR A 316 -4.38 -8.49 7.01
N TRP A 317 -5.35 -7.62 6.73
CA TRP A 317 -5.09 -6.20 6.60
C TRP A 317 -5.32 -5.50 7.93
N THR A 318 -4.35 -4.69 8.36
CA THR A 318 -4.42 -3.95 9.62
C THR A 318 -4.43 -2.45 9.36
N ILE A 319 -5.39 -1.75 9.95
CA ILE A 319 -5.50 -0.29 9.91
C ILE A 319 -5.51 0.18 11.37
N ARG A 320 -4.58 1.04 11.75
CA ARG A 320 -4.52 1.52 13.13
C ARG A 320 -4.22 3.00 13.23
N ASN A 321 -4.86 3.65 14.21
CA ASN A 321 -4.62 5.04 14.59
C ASN A 321 -4.55 5.97 13.37
N SER A 322 -5.47 5.79 12.43
CA SER A 322 -5.47 6.48 11.15
C SER A 322 -6.70 7.36 11.00
N LEU A 323 -6.62 8.28 10.05
CA LEU A 323 -7.69 9.19 9.69
C LEU A 323 -7.94 9.10 8.19
N MET A 324 -9.18 8.81 7.81
CA MET A 324 -9.64 8.85 6.43
C MET A 324 -10.76 9.86 6.31
N VAL A 325 -10.62 10.81 5.38
CA VAL A 325 -11.56 11.93 5.23
C VAL A 325 -12.20 11.84 3.85
N ASN A 326 -13.53 11.84 3.77
CA ASN A 326 -14.23 11.94 2.49
C ASN A 326 -14.24 13.38 1.96
N CYS A 327 -14.64 13.51 0.69
CA CYS A 327 -14.87 14.78 0.02
C CYS A 327 -15.89 15.72 0.70
N ARG A 328 -16.85 15.19 1.48
CA ARG A 328 -18.02 15.94 1.95
C ARG A 328 -17.79 16.72 3.23
N ASN A 329 -16.87 16.25 4.08
CA ASN A 329 -16.80 16.71 5.46
C ASN A 329 -15.82 17.90 5.66
N ASP A 330 -14.72 18.02 4.89
CA ASP A 330 -13.78 19.17 5.05
C ASP A 330 -13.13 19.71 3.75
N ASP A 331 -13.18 19.01 2.61
CA ASP A 331 -12.35 19.36 1.43
C ASP A 331 -13.06 20.07 0.27
N ALA A 332 -14.32 20.49 0.42
CA ALA A 332 -14.97 21.29 -0.62
C ALA A 332 -14.22 22.61 -0.92
N GLY A 333 -13.33 23.07 -0.02
CA GLY A 333 -12.46 24.22 -0.24
C GLY A 333 -11.08 23.90 -0.84
N LYS A 334 -10.65 22.64 -0.88
CA LYS A 334 -9.33 22.25 -1.42
C LYS A 334 -9.39 21.65 -2.81
N VAL A 335 -10.53 21.08 -3.21
CA VAL A 335 -10.71 20.58 -4.58
C VAL A 335 -10.68 21.75 -5.55
N PRO A 336 -9.74 21.80 -6.51
CA PRO A 336 -9.67 22.92 -7.44
C PRO A 336 -10.91 23.04 -8.32
N ASP A 337 -11.22 24.27 -8.75
CA ASP A 337 -12.31 24.51 -9.69
C ASP A 337 -12.17 23.66 -10.95
N GLY A 338 -13.23 22.95 -11.33
CA GLY A 338 -13.25 22.08 -12.52
C GLY A 338 -12.94 20.60 -12.25
N TYR A 339 -12.78 20.21 -10.99
CA TYR A 339 -12.46 18.84 -10.58
C TYR A 339 -13.56 18.21 -9.73
N ASP A 340 -13.82 16.92 -9.96
CA ASP A 340 -14.88 16.17 -9.28
C ASP A 340 -14.40 15.69 -7.90
N CYS A 341 -15.16 16.00 -6.85
CA CYS A 341 -15.05 15.36 -5.54
C CYS A 341 -16.29 14.48 -5.29
N GLY A 342 -16.39 13.39 -6.04
CA GLY A 342 -17.51 12.44 -5.95
C GLY A 342 -17.38 11.41 -4.83
N GLY A 343 -16.20 11.31 -4.22
CA GLY A 343 -15.80 10.20 -3.36
C GLY A 343 -16.53 10.27 -2.03
N THR A 344 -17.59 9.48 -1.90
CA THR A 344 -18.30 9.34 -0.61
C THR A 344 -17.68 8.27 0.29
N ASN A 345 -16.82 7.43 -0.27
CA ASN A 345 -16.22 6.30 0.42
C ASN A 345 -14.87 6.69 1.00
N THR A 346 -14.67 6.44 2.29
CA THR A 346 -13.35 6.48 2.92
C THR A 346 -12.61 5.16 2.72
N PHE A 347 -13.34 4.05 2.80
CA PHE A 347 -12.81 2.71 2.56
C PHE A 347 -13.82 1.93 1.73
N ASN A 348 -13.37 1.39 0.60
CA ASN A 348 -14.21 0.62 -0.31
C ASN A 348 -13.49 -0.64 -0.74
N THR A 349 -14.13 -1.79 -0.56
CA THR A 349 -13.60 -3.06 -1.05
C THR A 349 -14.41 -3.58 -2.22
N ALA A 350 -13.72 -4.12 -3.23
CA ALA A 350 -14.33 -4.84 -4.33
C ALA A 350 -14.95 -6.17 -3.86
N LEU A 351 -15.67 -6.84 -4.76
CA LEU A 351 -16.53 -7.99 -4.49
C LEU A 351 -15.77 -9.33 -4.34
N ASP A 352 -14.53 -9.42 -4.81
CA ASP A 352 -13.80 -10.69 -4.86
C ASP A 352 -12.89 -10.84 -3.65
N ILE A 353 -13.43 -11.36 -2.54
CA ILE A 353 -12.73 -11.46 -1.27
C ILE A 353 -12.30 -12.90 -1.01
N ASP A 354 -11.04 -13.09 -0.62
CA ASP A 354 -10.57 -14.39 -0.15
C ASP A 354 -11.34 -14.77 1.13
N PRO A 355 -11.90 -15.99 1.23
CA PRO A 355 -12.69 -16.40 2.40
C PRO A 355 -11.92 -16.37 3.72
N ASP A 356 -10.58 -16.45 3.68
CA ASP A 356 -9.71 -16.36 4.84
C ASP A 356 -9.21 -14.92 5.09
N ALA A 357 -9.60 -13.96 4.24
CA ALA A 357 -9.26 -12.56 4.41
C ALA A 357 -9.89 -11.95 5.66
N LYS A 358 -9.15 -11.03 6.27
CA LYS A 358 -9.59 -10.31 7.46
C LYS A 358 -9.12 -8.88 7.42
N VAL A 359 -10.03 -7.94 7.68
CA VAL A 359 -9.67 -6.53 7.89
C VAL A 359 -9.82 -6.21 9.37
N VAL A 360 -8.77 -5.69 9.98
CA VAL A 360 -8.73 -5.27 11.38
C VAL A 360 -8.51 -3.77 11.43
N ILE A 361 -9.48 -3.03 11.94
CA ILE A 361 -9.44 -1.57 12.05
C ILE A 361 -9.49 -1.18 13.52
N ARG A 362 -8.48 -0.43 13.98
CA ARG A 362 -8.32 -0.03 15.38
C ARG A 362 -8.05 1.46 15.53
N ASP A 363 -8.58 2.09 16.57
CA ASP A 363 -8.24 3.47 16.95
C ASP A 363 -8.41 4.48 15.78
N THR A 364 -9.27 4.18 14.81
CA THR A 364 -9.28 4.85 13.49
C THR A 364 -10.54 5.66 13.29
N ARG A 365 -10.41 6.80 12.62
CA ARG A 365 -11.53 7.69 12.27
C ARG A 365 -11.75 7.69 10.77
N MET A 366 -12.97 7.48 10.34
CA MET A 366 -13.38 7.39 8.94
C MET A 366 -14.58 8.30 8.70
N TYR A 367 -14.33 9.51 8.23
CA TYR A 367 -15.39 10.46 7.90
C TYR A 367 -15.94 10.15 6.51
N GLY A 368 -16.80 9.14 6.41
CA GLY A 368 -17.49 8.77 5.18
C GLY A 368 -18.05 7.36 5.20
N ASN A 369 -18.34 6.83 4.01
CA ASN A 369 -18.84 5.47 3.87
C ASN A 369 -17.70 4.46 3.94
N VAL A 370 -17.88 3.46 4.78
CA VAL A 370 -17.08 2.23 4.78
C VAL A 370 -17.93 1.16 4.08
N ARG A 371 -17.51 0.74 2.89
CA ARG A 371 -18.19 -0.28 2.08
C ARG A 371 -17.37 -1.57 2.09
N HIS A 372 -17.97 -2.64 2.62
CA HIS A 372 -17.32 -3.93 2.84
C HIS A 372 -18.26 -5.11 2.49
N PRO A 373 -18.64 -5.34 1.22
CA PRO A 373 -19.38 -6.56 0.88
C PRO A 373 -18.60 -7.78 1.40
N GLU A 374 -19.26 -8.75 2.04
CA GLU A 374 -18.73 -10.08 2.33
C GLU A 374 -17.45 -10.24 3.20
N LEU A 375 -16.77 -9.16 3.59
CA LEU A 375 -15.54 -9.21 4.38
C LEU A 375 -15.76 -9.41 5.89
N PRO A 376 -15.04 -10.36 6.52
CA PRO A 376 -14.84 -10.37 7.95
C PRO A 376 -14.10 -9.11 8.41
N LEU A 377 -14.79 -8.30 9.22
CA LEU A 377 -14.28 -7.02 9.71
C LEU A 377 -14.19 -7.03 11.23
N VAL A 378 -13.05 -6.63 11.79
CA VAL A 378 -12.89 -6.39 13.22
C VAL A 378 -12.73 -4.89 13.45
N LEU A 379 -13.64 -4.29 14.19
CA LEU A 379 -13.62 -2.87 14.53
C LEU A 379 -13.35 -2.69 16.03
N GLU A 380 -12.28 -1.98 16.38
CA GLU A 380 -11.90 -1.68 17.76
C GLU A 380 -11.69 -0.18 17.93
N ASP A 381 -12.50 0.48 18.76
CA ASP A 381 -12.39 1.92 19.01
C ASP A 381 -12.42 2.77 17.72
N VAL A 382 -13.25 2.34 16.76
CA VAL A 382 -13.43 3.00 15.47
C VAL A 382 -14.54 4.04 15.52
N CYS A 383 -14.29 5.19 14.91
CA CYS A 383 -15.36 6.12 14.56
C CYS A 383 -15.59 6.15 13.05
N ALA A 384 -16.83 5.94 12.61
CA ALA A 384 -17.20 6.10 11.20
C ALA A 384 -18.59 6.72 11.01
N ASP A 385 -18.72 7.61 10.02
CA ASP A 385 -19.99 8.28 9.70
C ASP A 385 -21.06 7.29 9.24
N ASN A 386 -20.67 6.32 8.42
CA ASN A 386 -21.57 5.31 7.90
C ASN A 386 -20.83 4.00 7.63
N LEU A 387 -21.29 2.93 8.27
CA LEU A 387 -20.87 1.56 7.94
C LEU A 387 -21.94 0.98 7.00
N ALA A 388 -21.71 1.12 5.69
CA ALA A 388 -22.64 0.68 4.68
C ALA A 388 -22.43 -0.81 4.38
N GLY A 389 -23.03 -1.67 5.19
CA GLY A 389 -23.19 -3.09 4.87
C GLY A 389 -24.38 -3.28 3.92
N GLY A 390 -24.16 -3.90 2.77
CA GLY A 390 -25.26 -4.46 1.99
C GLY A 390 -25.97 -5.58 2.78
N ALA A 391 -27.08 -6.10 2.24
CA ALA A 391 -27.74 -7.30 2.77
C ALA A 391 -26.82 -8.54 2.82
N GLU A 392 -25.68 -8.47 2.13
CA GLU A 392 -24.63 -9.49 1.98
C GLU A 392 -23.33 -9.07 2.69
N SER A 393 -23.40 -8.23 3.72
CA SER A 393 -22.21 -7.88 4.50
C SER A 393 -21.67 -9.09 5.27
N GLY A 394 -20.35 -9.27 5.20
CA GLY A 394 -19.63 -10.26 6.01
C GLY A 394 -19.78 -10.00 7.51
N PRO A 395 -19.41 -10.95 8.37
CA PRO A 395 -19.52 -10.79 9.82
C PRO A 395 -18.64 -9.64 10.31
N VAL A 396 -19.24 -8.71 11.08
CA VAL A 396 -18.51 -7.63 11.75
C VAL A 396 -18.39 -7.93 13.24
N GLU A 397 -17.16 -8.03 13.73
CA GLU A 397 -16.82 -8.14 15.15
C GLU A 397 -16.51 -6.74 15.72
N TYR A 398 -17.26 -6.31 16.73
CA TYR A 398 -17.05 -5.02 17.40
C TYR A 398 -16.35 -5.23 18.76
N LYS A 399 -15.29 -4.46 19.00
CA LYS A 399 -14.51 -4.38 20.24
C LYS A 399 -14.36 -2.93 20.70
N GLY A 400 -14.19 -2.70 22.00
CA GLY A 400 -14.01 -1.34 22.52
C GLY A 400 -15.23 -0.42 22.31
N GLY A 401 -14.98 0.90 22.33
CA GLY A 401 -15.95 1.98 22.25
C GLY A 401 -16.21 2.50 20.83
N ASN A 402 -16.56 1.61 19.89
CA ASN A 402 -16.91 2.02 18.52
C ASN A 402 -18.08 3.02 18.49
N THR A 403 -18.00 4.04 17.65
CA THR A 403 -19.06 5.03 17.43
C THR A 403 -19.39 5.11 15.94
N LEU A 404 -20.60 4.69 15.55
CA LEU A 404 -20.96 4.50 14.13
C LEU A 404 -22.28 5.19 13.77
N GLY A 405 -22.44 5.58 12.51
CA GLY A 405 -23.73 6.05 11.98
C GLY A 405 -24.14 7.42 12.53
N GLU A 406 -25.45 7.63 12.71
CA GLU A 406 -26.00 8.86 13.28
C GLU A 406 -25.43 9.17 14.68
N GLN A 407 -25.03 8.15 15.44
CA GLN A 407 -24.36 8.35 16.72
C GLN A 407 -22.97 8.96 16.56
N ALA A 408 -22.20 8.62 15.51
CA ALA A 408 -20.91 9.26 15.23
C ALA A 408 -21.06 10.76 14.97
N VAL A 409 -22.07 11.11 14.17
CA VAL A 409 -22.41 12.50 13.83
C VAL A 409 -22.82 13.29 15.09
N ALA A 410 -23.55 12.68 16.02
CA ALA A 410 -24.06 13.33 17.22
C ALA A 410 -23.09 13.31 18.43
N ALA A 411 -22.27 12.26 18.58
CA ALA A 411 -21.54 11.96 19.81
C ALA A 411 -20.13 12.58 19.91
N LYS A 412 -19.80 13.55 19.04
CA LYS A 412 -18.45 14.14 18.98
C LYS A 412 -17.37 13.13 18.55
N CYS A 413 -17.61 12.40 17.46
CA CYS A 413 -16.53 12.28 16.49
C CYS A 413 -16.27 13.66 15.90
N ALA A 414 -15.85 14.60 16.75
CA ALA A 414 -15.68 15.99 16.40
C ALA A 414 -14.73 15.97 15.24
N HIS A 415 -15.23 16.43 14.10
CA HIS A 415 -14.43 16.53 12.91
C HIS A 415 -13.12 17.19 13.30
N VAL A 416 -12.04 16.42 13.16
CA VAL A 416 -10.71 16.94 13.35
C VAL A 416 -10.29 17.28 11.95
N ASP A 417 -10.28 18.59 11.65
CA ASP A 417 -9.52 19.15 10.56
C ASP A 417 -8.05 18.83 10.85
N PRO A 418 -7.50 17.77 10.23
CA PRO A 418 -6.14 17.39 10.53
C PRO A 418 -5.25 18.53 10.03
N LYS A 419 -4.21 18.85 10.80
CA LYS A 419 -3.19 19.81 10.36
C LYS A 419 -1.92 19.05 10.07
N LEU A 420 -1.33 19.32 8.92
CA LEU A 420 0.00 18.82 8.62
C LEU A 420 0.93 19.37 9.70
N PRO A 421 1.62 18.50 10.46
CA PRO A 421 2.57 18.96 11.46
C PRO A 421 3.74 19.67 10.79
N ASP A 422 4.43 20.50 11.55
CA ASP A 422 5.69 21.09 11.10
C ASP A 422 6.76 19.99 10.97
N LEU A 423 7.03 19.58 9.73
CA LEU A 423 7.95 18.51 9.38
C LEU A 423 9.39 18.81 9.77
N ASP A 424 9.77 20.09 9.85
CA ASP A 424 11.10 20.46 10.33
C ASP A 424 11.21 20.08 11.80
N THR A 425 10.22 20.45 12.61
CA THR A 425 10.18 20.11 14.05
C THR A 425 10.08 18.61 14.33
N ILE A 426 9.23 17.85 13.63
CA ILE A 426 8.98 16.44 14.00
C ILE A 426 10.05 15.45 13.51
N TRP A 427 10.87 15.83 12.53
CA TRP A 427 11.92 14.97 11.97
C TRP A 427 13.35 15.45 12.31
N GLU A 428 13.49 16.44 13.19
CA GLU A 428 14.76 16.79 13.84
C GLU A 428 15.34 15.57 14.56
#